data_AF-G7DVK1-F1
#
_entry.id   AF-G7DVK1-F1
#
_cell.length_a   1.000
_cell.length_b   1.000
_cell.length_c   1.000
_cell.angle_alpha   90.00
_cell.angle_beta   90.00
_cell.angle_gamma   90.00
#
_symmetry.space_group_name_H-M   'P 1'
#
loop_
_entity.id
_entity.type
_entity.pdbx_description
1 polymer ?
#
loop_
_entity_poly.entity_id
_entity_poly.type
_entity_poly.pdbx_seq_one_letter_code
_entity_poly.pdbx_strand_id
1 'polypeptide(L)'
;MGSKGKSFETHMNDGDQTNYSKAELAAREPERHDVGKTGSHNPQDAKDERSIANRLSAANTQNDDGDAGPKQPPTKAALDHGNKPSKGAIIDEQIEAEEQAELAKKGIKP
;
A
#
# COMPACT_ATOMS: atom_id res chain seq x y z
N MET A 1 25.04 24.96 16.55
CA MET A 1 24.03 24.31 15.69
C MET A 1 22.81 23.95 16.54
N GLY A 2 21.73 24.74 16.47
CA GLY A 2 20.49 24.49 17.22
C GLY A 2 19.55 23.57 16.44
N SER A 3 19.20 22.44 17.05
CA SER A 3 18.25 21.46 16.51
C SER A 3 16.87 22.09 16.31
N LYS A 4 16.43 22.23 15.06
CA LYS A 4 15.07 22.69 14.74
C LYS A 4 14.10 21.55 15.07
N GLY A 5 13.33 21.73 16.14
CA GLY A 5 12.25 20.82 16.54
C GLY A 5 11.20 20.72 15.43
N LYS A 6 10.83 19.49 15.07
CA LYS A 6 9.78 19.22 14.09
C LYS A 6 8.42 19.55 14.71
N SER A 7 7.79 20.64 14.28
CA SER A 7 6.37 20.90 14.55
C SER A 7 5.53 19.89 13.75
N PHE A 8 4.56 19.25 14.40
CA PHE A 8 3.59 18.39 13.73
C PHE A 8 2.40 19.25 13.32
N GLU A 9 2.20 19.41 12.02
CA GLU A 9 1.19 20.28 11.43
C GLU A 9 -0.17 19.55 11.42
N THR A 10 -1.16 20.08 12.14
CA THR A 10 -2.53 19.56 12.12
C THR A 10 -3.43 20.53 11.35
N HIS A 11 -4.02 20.07 10.25
CA HIS A 11 -4.98 20.85 9.48
C HIS A 11 -6.35 20.81 10.18
N MET A 12 -6.82 21.95 10.68
CA MET A 12 -8.20 22.15 11.11
C MET A 12 -8.93 23.01 10.07
N ASN A 13 -10.20 22.70 9.91
CA ASN A 13 -11.06 22.88 8.74
C ASN A 13 -11.30 24.32 8.22
N ASP A 14 -10.63 25.36 8.73
CA ASP A 14 -10.98 26.77 8.43
C ASP A 14 -9.77 27.69 8.20
N GLY A 15 -8.65 27.16 7.69
CA GLY A 15 -7.51 27.98 7.23
C GLY A 15 -6.67 28.64 8.33
N ASP A 16 -7.01 28.45 9.60
CA ASP A 16 -6.20 28.88 10.75
C ASP A 16 -5.24 27.76 11.17
N GLN A 17 -3.95 27.92 10.85
CA GLN A 17 -2.90 26.97 11.23
C GLN A 17 -2.49 27.20 12.69
N THR A 18 -2.91 26.30 13.58
CA THR A 18 -2.48 26.28 14.99
C THR A 18 -1.34 25.29 15.20
N ASN A 19 -0.25 25.76 15.83
CA ASN A 19 0.90 24.91 16.19
C ASN A 19 0.68 24.30 17.57
N TYR A 20 0.20 23.05 17.63
CA TYR A 20 0.09 22.32 18.90
C TYR A 20 1.40 21.65 19.28
N SER A 21 1.73 21.69 20.57
CA SER A 21 2.81 20.88 21.12
C SER A 21 2.38 19.40 21.16
N LYS A 22 3.37 18.50 21.16
CA LYS A 22 3.11 17.04 21.28
C LYS A 22 2.34 16.70 22.57
N ALA A 23 2.55 17.48 23.64
CA ALA A 23 1.84 17.32 24.90
C ALA A 23 0.35 17.70 24.79
N GLU A 24 0.04 18.78 24.06
CA GLU A 24 -1.35 19.21 23.83
C GLU A 24 -2.10 18.24 22.92
N LEU A 25 -1.45 17.67 21.90
CA LEU A 25 -2.07 16.65 21.04
C LEU A 25 -2.39 15.36 21.80
N ALA A 26 -1.51 14.94 22.72
CA ALA A 26 -1.76 13.78 23.57
C ALA A 26 -2.89 14.03 24.58
N ALA A 27 -2.98 15.24 25.12
CA ALA A 27 -4.08 15.64 26.02
C ALA A 27 -5.43 15.81 25.28
N ARG A 28 -5.39 16.03 23.96
CA ARG A 28 -6.56 16.16 23.09
C ARG A 28 -7.01 14.85 22.46
N GLU A 29 -6.35 13.72 22.71
CA GLU A 29 -6.89 12.45 22.24
C GLU A 29 -8.28 12.26 22.89
N PRO A 30 -9.38 12.30 22.12
CA PRO A 30 -10.68 11.91 22.66
C PRO A 30 -10.56 10.45 23.12
N GLU A 31 -11.39 9.98 24.06
CA GLU A 31 -11.46 8.54 24.35
C GLU A 31 -11.80 7.83 23.03
N ARG A 32 -10.78 7.25 22.40
CA ARG A 32 -10.85 6.76 21.02
C ARG A 32 -11.47 5.38 21.02
N HIS A 33 -12.73 5.28 21.43
CA HIS A 33 -13.48 4.02 21.40
C HIS A 33 -13.58 3.46 19.97
N ASP A 34 -13.40 4.32 18.95
CA ASP A 34 -13.42 3.98 17.53
C ASP A 34 -12.02 3.70 16.92
N VAL A 35 -10.92 3.86 17.67
CA VAL A 35 -9.59 3.52 17.13
C VAL A 35 -9.26 2.07 17.43
N GLY A 36 -8.87 1.34 16.37
CA GLY A 36 -8.42 -0.04 16.47
C GLY A 36 -7.29 -0.20 17.49
N LYS A 37 -7.24 -1.37 18.14
CA LYS A 37 -6.21 -1.66 19.16
C LYS A 37 -4.80 -1.49 18.57
N THR A 38 -3.88 -1.04 19.40
CA THR A 38 -2.47 -0.94 19.03
C THR A 38 -1.96 -2.34 18.63
N GLY A 39 -1.28 -2.42 17.50
CA GLY A 39 -0.76 -3.70 16.99
C GLY A 39 -1.76 -4.56 16.22
N SER A 40 -3.02 -4.15 16.01
CA SER A 40 -4.00 -4.94 15.24
C SER A 40 -3.60 -5.28 13.81
N HIS A 41 -2.67 -4.54 13.21
CA HIS A 41 -2.14 -4.81 11.87
C HIS A 41 -0.93 -5.76 11.89
N ASN A 42 -0.37 -6.07 13.07
CA ASN A 42 0.82 -6.91 13.19
C ASN A 42 0.43 -8.39 13.22
N PRO A 43 0.76 -9.19 12.20
CA PRO A 43 0.41 -10.60 12.17
C PRO A 43 1.15 -11.43 13.24
N GLN A 44 2.19 -10.89 13.85
CA GLN A 44 3.01 -11.53 14.88
C GLN A 44 2.77 -10.95 16.29
N ASP A 45 1.66 -10.23 16.50
CA ASP A 45 1.34 -9.69 17.82
C ASP A 45 1.29 -10.80 18.88
N ALA A 46 1.96 -10.56 20.01
CA ALA A 46 1.96 -11.46 21.16
C ALA A 46 0.59 -11.54 21.84
N LYS A 47 -0.28 -10.54 21.60
CA LYS A 47 -1.67 -10.51 22.08
C LYS A 47 -2.68 -11.01 21.05
N ASP A 48 -2.21 -11.55 19.94
CA ASP A 48 -3.07 -12.17 18.93
C ASP A 48 -3.66 -13.49 19.43
N GLU A 49 -4.98 -13.60 19.37
CA GLU A 49 -5.76 -14.77 19.80
C GLU A 49 -5.87 -15.83 18.68
N ARG A 50 -5.36 -15.56 17.47
CA ARG A 50 -5.31 -16.54 16.38
C ARG A 50 -4.40 -17.71 16.76
N SER A 51 -4.79 -18.92 16.35
CA SER A 51 -3.99 -20.14 16.52
C SER A 51 -2.62 -20.00 15.85
N ILE A 52 -1.61 -20.73 16.34
CA ILE A 52 -0.25 -20.70 15.78
C ILE A 52 -0.25 -21.04 14.28
N ALA A 53 -1.05 -22.03 13.89
CA ALA A 53 -1.22 -22.43 12.49
C ALA A 53 -1.80 -21.29 11.64
N ASN A 54 -2.82 -20.58 12.14
CA ASN A 54 -3.44 -19.47 11.42
C ASN A 54 -2.50 -18.26 11.32
N ARG A 55 -1.73 -17.95 12.38
CA ARG A 55 -0.71 -16.89 12.34
C ARG A 55 0.38 -17.20 11.33
N LEU A 56 0.86 -18.44 11.29
CA LEU A 56 1.89 -18.86 10.33
C LEU A 56 1.35 -18.83 8.89
N SER A 57 0.13 -19.30 8.67
CA SER A 57 -0.50 -19.25 7.34
C SER A 57 -0.64 -17.81 6.84
N ALA A 58 -1.11 -16.90 7.69
CA ALA A 58 -1.26 -15.49 7.32
C ALA A 58 0.09 -14.79 7.08
N ALA A 59 1.12 -15.16 7.85
CA ALA A 59 2.47 -14.66 7.63
C ALA A 59 3.04 -15.18 6.28
N ASN A 60 2.76 -16.42 5.91
CA ASN A 60 3.23 -16.97 4.64
C ASN A 60 2.57 -16.27 3.44
N THR A 61 1.25 -16.02 3.47
CA THR A 61 0.56 -15.34 2.36
C THR A 61 1.01 -13.90 2.17
N GLN A 62 1.39 -13.19 3.24
CA GLN A 62 1.90 -11.81 3.15
C GLN A 62 3.24 -11.70 2.41
N ASN A 63 4.03 -12.79 2.35
CA ASN A 63 5.30 -12.80 1.64
C ASN A 63 5.14 -13.10 0.14
N ASP A 64 4.00 -13.67 -0.29
CA ASP A 64 3.71 -13.97 -1.71
C ASP A 64 3.20 -12.75 -2.49
N ASP A 65 2.71 -11.71 -1.81
CA ASP A 65 2.24 -10.47 -2.46
C ASP A 65 3.40 -9.63 -3.05
N GLY A 66 4.66 -10.03 -2.79
CA GLY A 66 5.88 -9.41 -3.28
C GLY A 66 6.49 -10.09 -4.51
N ASP A 67 5.73 -10.94 -5.23
CA ASP A 67 6.22 -11.57 -6.45
C ASP A 67 6.47 -10.50 -7.53
N ALA A 68 7.72 -10.03 -7.57
CA ALA A 68 8.38 -9.46 -8.73
C ALA A 68 8.57 -10.54 -9.83
N GLY A 69 7.59 -11.41 -10.01
CA GLY A 69 7.54 -12.34 -11.12
C GLY A 69 7.40 -11.60 -12.44
N PRO A 70 7.49 -12.32 -13.57
CA PRO A 70 7.34 -11.72 -14.88
C PRO A 70 6.01 -10.96 -14.92
N LYS A 71 6.10 -9.64 -15.19
CA LYS A 71 4.94 -8.75 -15.33
C LYS A 71 3.92 -9.42 -16.24
N GLN A 72 2.81 -9.84 -15.66
CA GLN A 72 1.72 -10.42 -16.41
C GLN A 72 1.03 -9.31 -17.22
N PRO A 73 0.41 -9.65 -18.36
CA PRO A 73 -0.30 -8.64 -19.12
C PRO A 73 -1.42 -8.04 -18.26
N PRO A 74 -1.64 -6.71 -18.35
CA PRO A 74 -2.57 -6.00 -17.49
C PRO A 74 -4.03 -6.48 -17.65
N THR A 75 -4.35 -7.14 -18.78
CA THR A 75 -5.67 -7.72 -19.04
C THR A 75 -5.91 -9.07 -18.35
N LYS A 76 -4.85 -9.76 -17.91
CA LYS A 76 -4.92 -11.13 -17.42
C LYS A 76 -5.81 -11.30 -16.20
N ALA A 77 -5.66 -10.43 -15.20
CA ALA A 77 -6.43 -10.52 -13.97
C ALA A 77 -7.95 -10.43 -14.23
N ALA A 78 -8.36 -9.61 -15.20
CA ALA A 78 -9.77 -9.52 -15.58
C ALA A 78 -10.24 -10.81 -16.26
N LEU A 79 -9.44 -11.34 -17.19
CA LEU A 79 -9.76 -12.58 -17.92
C LEU A 79 -9.83 -13.80 -16.98
N ASP A 80 -8.88 -13.93 -16.05
CA ASP A 80 -8.82 -15.01 -15.06
C ASP A 80 -10.07 -15.00 -14.16
N HIS A 81 -10.64 -13.82 -13.91
CA HIS A 81 -11.87 -13.64 -13.12
C HIS A 81 -13.15 -13.66 -13.98
N GLY A 82 -13.06 -13.94 -15.28
CA GLY A 82 -14.21 -13.97 -16.21
C GLY A 82 -14.81 -12.60 -16.52
N ASN A 83 -14.10 -11.52 -16.19
CA ASN A 83 -14.52 -10.14 -16.40
C ASN A 83 -13.94 -9.60 -17.71
N LYS A 84 -14.61 -8.59 -18.27
CA LYS A 84 -14.06 -7.84 -19.40
C LYS A 84 -12.95 -6.90 -18.90
N PRO A 85 -11.74 -6.90 -19.50
CA PRO A 85 -10.69 -5.97 -19.13
C PRO A 85 -11.10 -4.51 -19.38
N SER A 86 -10.53 -3.60 -18.59
CA SER A 86 -10.79 -2.17 -18.73
C SER A 86 -10.19 -1.64 -20.04
N LYS A 87 -10.69 -0.50 -20.52
CA LYS A 87 -10.12 0.15 -21.70
C LYS A 87 -8.64 0.50 -21.51
N GLY A 88 -8.25 0.92 -20.31
CA GLY A 88 -6.87 1.23 -19.97
C GLY A 88 -5.97 -0.01 -20.08
N ALA A 89 -6.36 -1.12 -19.45
CA ALA A 89 -5.58 -2.36 -19.51
C ALA A 89 -5.37 -2.88 -20.94
N ILE A 90 -6.37 -2.73 -21.81
CA ILE A 90 -6.23 -3.09 -23.24
C ILE A 90 -5.21 -2.19 -23.94
N ILE A 91 -5.25 -0.88 -23.68
CA ILE A 91 -4.32 0.09 -24.27
C ILE A 91 -2.90 -0.16 -23.77
N ASP A 92 -2.74 -0.42 -22.47
CA ASP A 92 -1.45 -0.70 -21.85
C ASP A 92 -0.81 -1.95 -22.48
N GLU A 93 -1.58 -3.04 -22.66
CA GLU A 93 -1.09 -4.26 -23.34
C GLU A 93 -0.69 -3.98 -24.81
N GLN A 94 -1.43 -3.13 -25.52
CA GLN A 94 -1.10 -2.74 -26.90
C GLN A 94 0.22 -1.95 -26.95
N ILE A 95 0.39 -0.96 -26.07
CA ILE A 95 1.60 -0.15 -25.98
C ILE A 95 2.81 -1.04 -25.66
N GLU A 96 2.69 -1.94 -24.68
CA GLU A 96 3.75 -2.87 -24.33
C GLU A 96 4.16 -3.76 -25.52
N ALA A 97 3.19 -4.27 -26.29
CA ALA A 97 3.46 -5.07 -27.47
C ALA A 97 4.16 -4.27 -28.59
N GLU A 98 3.74 -3.01 -28.81
CA GLU A 98 4.35 -2.10 -29.79
C GLU A 98 5.79 -1.74 -29.39
N GLU A 99 6.01 -1.40 -28.12
CA GLU A 99 7.34 -1.08 -27.58
C GLU A 99 8.30 -2.27 -27.70
N GLN A 100 7.84 -3.48 -27.36
CA GLN A 100 8.65 -4.70 -27.52
C GLN A 100 9.00 -4.96 -28.99
N ALA A 101 8.07 -4.75 -29.91
CA ALA A 101 8.32 -4.89 -31.34
C ALA A 101 9.33 -3.84 -31.85
N GLU A 102 9.27 -2.61 -31.34
CA GLU A 102 10.25 -1.56 -31.66
C GLU A 102 11.63 -1.85 -31.09
N LEU A 103 11.72 -2.31 -29.85
CA LEU A 103 12.97 -2.71 -29.20
C LEU A 103 13.65 -3.84 -29.99
N ALA A 104 12.88 -4.85 -30.38
CA ALA A 104 13.34 -5.94 -31.22
C ALA A 104 13.87 -5.45 -32.58
N LYS A 105 13.18 -4.50 -33.24
CA LYS A 105 13.65 -3.88 -34.49
C LYS A 105 14.94 -3.08 -34.29
N LYS A 106 15.12 -2.43 -33.13
CA LYS A 106 16.33 -1.69 -32.75
C LYS A 106 17.47 -2.62 -32.31
N GLY A 107 17.27 -3.95 -32.32
CA GLY A 107 18.27 -4.93 -31.91
C GLY A 107 18.49 -5.01 -30.40
N ILE A 108 17.64 -4.36 -29.62
CA ILE A 108 17.70 -4.34 -28.15
C ILE A 108 16.77 -5.45 -27.68
N LYS A 109 17.33 -6.52 -27.11
CA LYS A 109 16.51 -7.53 -26.44
C LYS A 109 16.05 -6.98 -25.08
N PRO A 110 14.76 -7.14 -24.73
CA PRO A 110 14.25 -6.79 -23.41
C PRO A 110 14.90 -7.63 -22.30
#